data_AF-A0A510DTP0-F1
#
_entry.id   AF-A0A510DTP0-F1
#
_cell.length_a   1.000
_cell.length_b   1.000
_cell.length_c   1.000
_cell.angle_alpha   90.00
_cell.angle_beta   90.00
_cell.angle_gamma   90.00
#
_symmetry.space_group_name_H-M   'P 1'
#
loop_
_entity.id
_entity.type
_entity.pdbx_description
1 polymer ?
#
loop_
_entity_poly.entity_id
_entity_poly.type
_entity_poly.pdbx_seq_one_letter_code
_entity_poly.pdbx_strand_id
1 'polypeptide(L)'
;MITTSEIVSVAVTFILGLLIGFLVKKLFAVGIILIAIVVLLMAIGYLSPVTVEHFLETAGTQVPKAISEAKSFSGYIPYDSIVFIIGFIIGLVKG
;
A
#
# COMPACT_ATOMS: atom_id res chain seq x y z
N MET A 1 -8.65 -27.46 23.54
CA MET A 1 -7.57 -27.93 22.66
C MET A 1 -7.62 -27.08 21.41
N ILE A 2 -6.51 -26.44 21.01
CA ILE A 2 -6.44 -25.72 19.73
C ILE A 2 -6.43 -26.76 18.61
N THR A 3 -7.29 -26.59 17.62
CA THR A 3 -7.39 -27.45 16.44
C THR A 3 -6.40 -27.00 15.36
N THR A 4 -5.94 -27.93 14.53
CA THR A 4 -5.00 -27.63 13.42
C THR A 4 -5.57 -26.58 12.46
N SER A 5 -6.89 -26.56 12.25
CA SER A 5 -7.59 -25.56 11.42
C SER A 5 -7.48 -24.15 11.96
N GLU A 6 -7.54 -23.96 13.27
CA GLU A 6 -7.40 -22.63 13.90
C GLU A 6 -5.99 -22.10 13.74
N ILE A 7 -4.98 -22.96 13.90
CA ILE A 7 -3.56 -22.60 13.69
C ILE A 7 -3.33 -22.17 12.24
N VAL A 8 -3.85 -22.93 11.28
CA VAL A 8 -3.71 -22.60 9.86
C VAL A 8 -4.39 -21.27 9.53
N SER A 9 -5.59 -21.02 10.04
CA SER A 9 -6.30 -19.75 9.82
C SER A 9 -5.51 -18.54 10.35
N VAL A 10 -4.95 -18.67 11.56
CA VAL A 10 -4.09 -17.64 12.17
C VAL A 10 -2.83 -17.43 11.34
N ALA A 11 -2.15 -18.51 10.92
CA ALA A 11 -0.94 -18.42 10.12
C ALA A 11 -1.19 -17.76 8.75
N VAL A 12 -2.25 -18.13 8.05
CA VAL A 12 -2.63 -17.53 6.76
C VAL A 12 -2.93 -16.04 6.93
N THR A 13 -3.72 -15.69 7.95
CA THR A 13 -4.05 -14.30 8.28
C THR A 13 -2.81 -13.47 8.55
N PHE A 14 -1.87 -14.00 9.33
CA PHE A 14 -0.59 -13.36 9.62
C PHE A 14 0.26 -13.15 8.36
N ILE A 15 0.40 -14.20 7.52
CA ILE A 15 1.19 -14.15 6.30
C ILE A 15 0.60 -13.15 5.31
N LEU A 16 -0.73 -13.09 5.16
CA LEU A 16 -1.38 -12.08 4.33
C LEU A 16 -1.04 -10.66 4.80
N GLY A 17 -1.12 -10.40 6.10
CA GLY A 17 -0.68 -9.13 6.68
C GLY A 17 0.77 -8.83 6.31
N LEU A 18 1.67 -9.78 6.58
CA LEU A 18 3.11 -9.65 6.31
C LEU A 18 3.42 -9.32 4.84
N LEU A 19 2.81 -10.05 3.91
CA LEU A 19 3.04 -9.85 2.47
C LEU A 19 2.51 -8.50 1.99
N ILE A 20 1.32 -8.09 2.44
CA ILE A 20 0.76 -6.78 2.10
C ILE A 20 1.61 -5.66 2.68
N GLY A 21 2.08 -5.80 3.93
CA GLY A 21 3.00 -4.84 4.55
C GLY A 21 4.28 -4.66 3.75
N PHE A 22 4.90 -5.76 3.32
CA PHE A 22 6.10 -5.73 2.47
C PHE A 22 5.86 -5.02 1.13
N LEU A 23 4.71 -5.30 0.49
CA LEU A 23 4.34 -4.65 -0.75
C LEU A 23 4.17 -3.13 -0.58
N VAL A 24 3.41 -2.71 0.44
CA VAL A 24 3.16 -1.30 0.74
C VAL A 24 4.47 -0.56 0.99
N LYS A 25 5.39 -1.15 1.77
CA LYS A 25 6.70 -0.57 2.06
C LYS A 25 7.53 -0.31 0.80
N LYS A 26 7.54 -1.25 -0.14
CA LYS A 26 8.21 -1.07 -1.44
C LYS A 26 7.56 0.03 -2.28
N LEU A 27 6.23 0.09 -2.31
CA LEU A 27 5.51 1.14 -3.03
C LEU A 27 5.83 2.53 -2.48
N PHE A 28 5.92 2.69 -1.15
CA PHE A 28 6.35 3.95 -0.54
C PHE A 28 7.79 4.31 -0.93
N ALA A 29 8.73 3.35 -0.87
CA ALA A 29 10.12 3.60 -1.24
C ALA A 29 10.24 4.08 -2.70
N VAL A 30 9.56 3.39 -3.63
CA VAL A 30 9.51 3.80 -5.04
C VAL A 30 8.85 5.17 -5.19
N GLY A 31 7.75 5.43 -4.48
CA GLY A 31 7.06 6.72 -4.50
C GLY A 31 7.96 7.89 -4.09
N ILE A 32 8.77 7.73 -3.04
CA ILE A 32 9.73 8.75 -2.60
C ILE A 32 10.78 9.02 -3.68
N ILE A 33 11.30 7.97 -4.33
CA ILE A 33 12.26 8.12 -5.44
C ILE A 33 11.62 8.89 -6.60
N LEU A 34 10.38 8.56 -6.97
CA LEU A 34 9.65 9.27 -8.03
C LEU A 34 9.44 10.75 -7.68
N ILE A 35 9.08 11.06 -6.43
CA ILE A 35 8.96 12.46 -5.96
C ILE A 35 10.30 13.18 -6.09
N ALA A 36 11.41 12.56 -5.68
CA ALA A 36 12.74 13.16 -5.82
C ALA A 36 13.10 13.45 -7.28
N ILE A 37 12.76 12.54 -8.20
CA ILE A 37 12.94 12.76 -9.65
C ILE A 37 12.12 13.95 -10.13
N VAL A 38 10.84 14.04 -9.75
CA VAL A 38 9.96 15.17 -10.12
C VAL A 38 10.55 16.50 -9.64
N VAL A 39 11.04 16.56 -8.40
CA VAL A 39 11.71 17.76 -7.86
C VAL A 39 12.96 18.12 -8.65
N LEU A 40 13.79 17.14 -9.02
CA LEU A 40 14.99 17.37 -9.83
C LEU A 40 14.63 17.91 -11.23
N LEU A 41 13.61 17.34 -11.88
CA LEU A 41 13.14 17.79 -13.18
C LEU A 41 12.57 19.21 -13.15
N MET A 42 11.87 19.58 -12.08
CA MET A 42 11.43 20.96 -11.86
C MET A 42 12.61 21.91 -11.67
N ALA A 43 13.63 21.50 -10.91
CA ALA A 43 14.80 22.34 -10.64
C ALA A 43 15.59 22.71 -11.90
N ILE A 44 15.66 21.81 -12.89
CA ILE A 44 16.32 22.06 -14.19
C ILE A 44 15.38 22.70 -15.23
N GLY A 45 14.13 23.02 -14.85
CA GLY A 45 13.14 23.64 -15.73
C GLY A 45 12.51 22.70 -16.77
N TYR A 46 12.74 21.39 -16.67
CA TYR A 46 12.15 20.41 -17.58
C TYR A 46 10.65 20.18 -17.32
N LEU A 47 10.22 20.32 -16.06
CA LEU A 47 8.84 20.13 -15.65
C LEU A 47 8.31 21.39 -14.98
N SER A 48 7.15 21.90 -15.40
CA SER A 48 6.51 23.05 -14.76
C SER A 48 5.62 22.62 -13.58
N PRO A 49 5.49 23.44 -12.53
CA PRO A 49 4.61 23.14 -11.40
C PRO A 49 3.16 22.86 -11.80
N VAL A 50 2.64 23.62 -12.78
CA VAL A 50 1.27 23.46 -13.32
C VAL A 50 1.07 22.08 -13.96
N THR A 51 2.09 21.55 -14.63
CA THR A 51 2.02 20.20 -15.22
C THR A 51 1.90 19.13 -14.13
N VAL A 52 2.65 19.30 -13.04
CA VAL A 52 2.58 18.39 -11.89
C VAL A 52 1.21 18.47 -11.22
N GLU A 53 0.70 19.68 -11.01
CA GLU A 53 -0.62 19.91 -10.41
C GLU A 53 -1.73 19.23 -11.21
N HIS A 54 -1.79 19.45 -12.52
CA HIS A 54 -2.78 18.81 -13.40
C HIS A 54 -2.67 17.28 -13.38
N PHE A 55 -1.45 16.74 -13.35
CA PHE A 55 -1.23 15.30 -13.23
C PHE A 55 -1.76 14.77 -11.89
N LEU A 56 -1.48 15.46 -10.78
CA LEU A 56 -1.95 15.07 -9.45
C LEU A 56 -3.47 15.18 -9.32
N GLU A 57 -4.09 16.19 -9.90
CA GLU A 57 -5.55 16.32 -9.96
C GLU A 57 -6.15 15.13 -10.72
N THR A 58 -5.64 14.84 -11.92
CA THR A 58 -6.11 13.74 -12.75
C THR A 58 -5.94 12.40 -12.04
N ALA A 59 -4.77 12.13 -11.46
CA ALA A 59 -4.53 10.92 -10.68
C ALA A 59 -5.45 10.84 -9.45
N GLY A 60 -5.63 11.96 -8.75
CA GLY A 60 -6.49 12.10 -7.57
C GLY A 60 -7.95 11.75 -7.86
N THR A 61 -8.47 12.09 -9.05
CA THR A 61 -9.84 11.71 -9.44
C THR A 61 -10.04 10.19 -9.62
N GLN A 62 -8.95 9.45 -9.85
CA GLN A 62 -9.00 7.99 -10.05
C GLN A 62 -8.86 7.22 -8.73
N VAL A 63 -8.31 7.86 -7.69
CA VAL A 63 -8.15 7.25 -6.36
C VAL A 63 -9.49 6.78 -5.76
N PRO A 64 -10.58 7.56 -5.76
CA PRO A 64 -11.88 7.10 -5.24
C PRO A 64 -12.41 5.85 -5.95
N LYS A 65 -12.18 5.73 -7.26
CA LYS A 65 -12.60 4.55 -8.03
C LYS A 65 -11.79 3.32 -7.62
N ALA A 66 -10.47 3.46 -7.52
CA ALA A 66 -9.59 2.39 -7.05
C ALA A 66 -9.95 1.94 -5.61
N ILE A 67 -10.27 2.88 -4.72
CA ILE A 67 -10.73 2.57 -3.35
C ILE A 67 -12.08 1.84 -3.39
N SER A 68 -13.02 2.28 -4.23
CA SER A 68 -14.32 1.65 -4.38
C SER A 68 -14.19 0.20 -4.86
N GLU A 69 -13.33 -0.05 -5.84
CA GLU A 69 -13.05 -1.40 -6.35
C GLU A 69 -12.36 -2.26 -5.28
N ALA A 70 -11.36 -1.70 -4.58
CA ALA A 70 -10.71 -2.39 -3.47
C ALA A 70 -11.70 -2.76 -2.35
N LYS A 71 -12.72 -1.93 -2.11
CA LYS A 71 -13.79 -2.20 -1.14
C LYS A 71 -14.63 -3.42 -1.53
N SER A 72 -14.80 -3.72 -2.82
CA SER A 72 -15.44 -4.97 -3.27
C SER A 72 -14.64 -6.21 -2.89
N PHE A 73 -13.33 -6.10 -2.68
CA PHE A 73 -12.45 -7.18 -2.24
C PHE A 73 -12.15 -7.14 -0.73
N SER A 74 -12.69 -6.17 0.01
CA SER A 74 -12.35 -5.99 1.43
C SER A 74 -12.77 -7.21 2.28
N GLY A 75 -13.81 -7.95 1.85
CA GLY A 75 -14.24 -9.19 2.53
C GLY A 75 -13.21 -10.33 2.52
N TYR A 76 -12.18 -10.27 1.69
CA TYR A 76 -11.09 -11.26 1.64
C TYR A 76 -9.90 -10.91 2.53
N ILE A 77 -9.80 -9.65 2.97
CA ILE A 77 -8.68 -9.17 3.78
C ILE A 77 -9.16 -9.01 5.22
N PRO A 78 -8.61 -9.76 6.18
CA PRO A 78 -9.02 -9.67 7.58
C PRO A 78 -8.38 -8.45 8.27
N TYR A 79 -8.66 -7.23 7.81
CA TYR A 79 -8.02 -6.01 8.31
C TYR A 79 -8.35 -5.68 9.79
N ASP A 80 -9.50 -6.14 10.30
CA ASP A 80 -9.87 -6.02 11.72
C ASP A 80 -9.17 -7.04 12.63
N SER A 81 -8.43 -8.00 12.05
CA SER A 81 -7.71 -9.02 12.83
C SER A 81 -6.40 -8.49 13.39
N ILE A 82 -6.21 -8.60 14.70
CA ILE A 82 -4.95 -8.25 15.38
C ILE A 82 -3.77 -9.04 14.79
N VAL A 83 -3.98 -10.31 14.43
CA VAL A 83 -2.94 -11.16 13.85
C VAL A 83 -2.49 -10.64 12.49
N PHE A 84 -3.44 -10.19 11.66
CA PHE A 84 -3.15 -9.55 10.39
C PHE A 84 -2.36 -8.26 10.59
N ILE A 85 -2.82 -7.40 11.50
CA ILE A 85 -2.20 -6.10 11.80
C ILE A 85 -0.75 -6.29 12.26
N ILE A 86 -0.48 -7.27 13.13
CA ILE A 86 0.90 -7.58 13.56
C ILE A 86 1.76 -7.99 12.37
N GLY A 87 1.29 -8.92 11.53
CA GLY A 87 1.98 -9.31 10.31
C GLY A 87 2.26 -8.12 9.41
N PHE A 88 1.24 -7.29 9.17
CA PHE A 88 1.33 -6.07 8.35
C PHE A 88 2.36 -5.07 8.86
N ILE A 89 2.37 -4.76 10.16
CA ILE A 89 3.35 -3.86 10.76
C ILE A 89 4.76 -4.44 10.61
N ILE A 90 4.95 -5.74 10.88
CA ILE A 90 6.25 -6.39 10.69
C ILE A 90 6.70 -6.27 9.22
N GLY A 91 5.80 -6.50 8.27
CA GLY A 91 6.05 -6.36 6.84
C GLY A 91 6.43 -4.95 6.44
N LEU A 92 5.76 -3.94 7.01
CA LEU A 92 6.08 -2.53 6.78
C LEU A 92 7.45 -2.12 7.30
N VAL A 93 7.85 -2.66 8.45
CA VAL A 93 9.11 -2.29 9.11
C VAL A 93 10.30 -3.03 8.49
N LYS A 94 10.13 -4.29 8.11
CA LYS A 94 11.21 -5.16 7.62
C LYS A 94 11.27 -5.33 6.10
N GLY A 95 10.25 -4.87 5.37
CA GLY A 95 10.22 -4.91 3.90
C GLY A 95 11.02 -3.82 3.22
#